data_AF-A0A140T8S4-F1
#
_entry.id   AF-A0A140T8S4-F1
#
_cell.length_a   1.000
_cell.length_b   1.000
_cell.length_c   1.000
_cell.angle_alpha   90.00
_cell.angle_beta   90.00
_cell.angle_gamma   90.00
#
_symmetry.space_group_name_H-M   'P 1'
#
loop_
_entity.id
_entity.type
_entity.pdbx_description
1 polymer ?
#
loop_
_entity_poly.entity_id
_entity_poly.type
_entity_poly.pdbx_seq_one_letter_code
_entity_poly.pdbx_strand_id
1 'polypeptide(L)'
;ISLVGSIVLLFLLIFRASTWACLFCFTTYEERLRVCQLFVGREETKINLCRNELEGAFEDLKDMKINYDERSYLHDEFTQMTVSLQEKAARRREPFWLAFKDAAAKLKRTIEHLKKAPACIPPCGLQEVARLFHCSGCFSKLCDLPLDCPVQDMLVNRGDQALFSCIVAFELPESEITYSWKFVGGPN
;
A
#
# COMPACT_ATOMS: atom_id res chain seq x y z
N ILE A 1 7.54 -33.77 46.28
CA ILE A 1 7.25 -32.33 46.08
C ILE A 1 7.97 -31.94 44.81
N SER A 2 7.25 -31.95 43.68
CA SER A 2 7.77 -31.50 42.39
C SER A 2 7.77 -29.98 42.35
N LEU A 3 8.90 -29.38 41.98
CA LEU A 3 8.95 -28.02 41.46
C LEU A 3 9.87 -28.05 40.25
N VAL A 4 9.28 -28.44 39.11
CA VAL A 4 9.85 -28.24 37.78
C VAL A 4 9.73 -26.74 37.53
N GLY A 5 10.83 -26.01 37.76
CA GLY A 5 10.93 -24.60 37.42
C GLY A 5 11.03 -24.44 35.91
N SER A 6 9.89 -24.15 35.29
CA SER A 6 9.80 -23.73 33.89
C SER A 6 10.64 -22.48 33.63
N ILE A 7 11.75 -22.63 32.91
CA ILE A 7 12.44 -21.51 32.26
C ILE A 7 11.65 -21.22 30.98
N VAL A 8 10.72 -20.27 31.07
CA VAL A 8 10.06 -19.70 29.89
C VAL A 8 11.08 -18.80 29.20
N LEU A 9 11.72 -19.30 28.14
CA LEU A 9 12.49 -18.50 27.19
C LEU A 9 11.52 -17.56 26.45
N LEU A 10 11.43 -16.32 26.93
CA LEU A 10 10.82 -15.23 26.17
C LEU A 10 11.80 -14.80 25.06
N PHE A 11 11.88 -15.57 23.98
CA PHE A 11 12.38 -15.05 22.72
C PHE A 11 11.32 -14.08 22.18
N LEU A 12 11.42 -12.80 22.55
CA LEU A 12 10.89 -11.74 21.71
C LEU A 12 11.70 -11.77 20.42
N LEU A 13 11.32 -12.66 19.51
CA LEU A 13 11.58 -12.47 18.09
C LEU A 13 10.85 -11.18 17.72
N ILE A 14 11.53 -10.05 17.90
CA ILE A 14 11.30 -8.90 17.07
C ILE A 14 11.61 -9.42 15.67
N PHE A 15 10.62 -10.01 15.01
CA PHE A 15 10.51 -9.86 13.58
C PHE A 15 10.62 -8.36 13.40
N ARG A 16 11.83 -7.88 13.09
CA ARG A 16 11.96 -6.60 12.38
C ARG A 16 10.96 -6.80 11.28
N ALA A 17 9.82 -6.12 11.37
CA ALA A 17 8.89 -6.05 10.27
C ALA A 17 9.80 -5.68 9.13
N SER A 18 10.08 -6.65 8.24
CA SER A 18 10.88 -6.40 7.05
C SER A 18 10.18 -5.20 6.48
N THR A 19 10.81 -4.07 6.55
CA THR A 19 10.12 -2.84 6.26
C THR A 19 10.13 -2.79 4.75
N TRP A 20 9.05 -3.28 4.15
CA TRP A 20 8.96 -3.47 2.71
C TRP A 20 8.93 -2.06 2.11
N ALA A 21 9.95 -1.68 1.37
CA ALA A 21 9.85 -0.49 0.52
C ALA A 21 8.98 -0.77 -0.69
N CYS A 22 8.48 0.26 -1.38
CA CYS A 22 7.69 0.07 -2.60
C CYS A 22 8.41 -0.84 -3.61
N LEU A 23 9.74 -0.78 -3.65
CA LEU A 23 10.59 -1.71 -4.42
C LEU A 23 10.17 -3.18 -4.23
N PHE A 24 9.94 -3.61 -2.99
CA PHE A 24 9.59 -5.00 -2.69
C PHE A 24 8.14 -5.35 -2.99
N CYS A 25 7.24 -4.36 -3.01
CA CYS A 25 5.84 -4.58 -3.38
C CYS A 25 5.65 -4.76 -4.89
N PHE A 26 6.55 -4.18 -5.68
CA PHE A 26 6.42 -4.12 -7.14
C PHE A 26 7.53 -4.85 -7.88
N THR A 27 8.44 -5.52 -7.17
CA THR A 27 9.44 -6.41 -7.78
C THR A 27 9.56 -7.69 -6.98
N THR A 28 9.87 -8.77 -7.67
CA THR A 28 10.16 -10.08 -7.09
C THR A 28 11.62 -10.20 -6.65
N TYR A 29 11.91 -11.19 -5.82
CA TYR A 29 13.29 -11.53 -5.46
C TYR A 29 14.13 -11.87 -6.70
N GLU A 30 13.57 -12.67 -7.62
CA GLU A 30 14.27 -13.14 -8.81
C GLU A 30 14.63 -12.00 -9.78
N GLU A 31 13.73 -11.03 -9.95
CA GLU A 31 14.02 -9.84 -10.78
C GLU A 31 15.18 -9.03 -10.23
N ARG A 32 15.18 -8.75 -8.91
CA ARG A 32 16.26 -8.02 -8.25
C ARG A 32 17.59 -8.79 -8.29
N LEU A 33 17.54 -10.10 -8.06
CA LEU A 33 18.71 -10.97 -8.17
C LEU A 33 19.28 -10.96 -9.59
N ARG A 34 18.41 -11.04 -10.61
CA ARG A 34 18.81 -11.02 -12.02
C ARG A 34 19.51 -9.71 -12.40
N VAL A 35 18.98 -8.56 -11.94
CA VAL A 35 19.63 -7.25 -12.14
C VAL A 35 21.06 -7.29 -11.60
N CYS A 36 21.24 -7.74 -10.35
CA CYS A 36 22.58 -7.81 -9.76
C CYS A 36 23.49 -8.80 -10.48
N GLN A 37 23.00 -9.97 -10.86
CA GLN A 37 23.79 -10.94 -11.62
C GLN A 37 24.32 -10.39 -12.95
N LEU A 38 23.55 -9.52 -13.61
CA LEU A 38 23.98 -8.87 -14.85
C LEU A 38 25.09 -7.84 -14.62
N PHE A 39 25.06 -7.12 -13.49
CA PHE A 39 26.08 -6.13 -13.15
C PHE A 39 27.38 -6.76 -12.67
N VAL A 40 27.31 -7.76 -11.78
CA VAL A 40 28.49 -8.25 -11.04
C VAL A 40 28.82 -9.73 -11.25
N GLY A 41 28.04 -10.44 -12.08
CA GLY A 41 28.22 -11.88 -12.32
C GLY A 41 27.62 -12.76 -11.23
N ARG A 42 28.20 -13.94 -10.98
CA ARG A 42 27.65 -14.97 -10.08
C ARG A 42 28.39 -15.11 -8.76
N GLU A 43 29.27 -14.17 -8.42
CA GLU A 43 30.00 -14.18 -7.16
C GLU A 43 29.11 -13.67 -6.02
N GLU A 44 28.86 -14.52 -5.03
CA GLU A 44 27.87 -14.28 -3.97
C GLU A 44 28.13 -13.00 -3.17
N THR A 45 29.39 -12.75 -2.77
CA THR A 45 29.77 -11.54 -2.03
C THR A 45 29.45 -10.27 -2.81
N LYS A 46 29.69 -10.26 -4.13
CA LYS A 46 29.38 -9.12 -4.99
C LYS A 46 27.89 -8.97 -5.21
N ILE A 47 27.16 -10.08 -5.34
CA ILE A 47 25.69 -10.06 -5.46
C ILE A 47 25.07 -9.45 -4.20
N ASN A 48 25.52 -9.87 -3.01
CA ASN A 48 25.02 -9.34 -1.75
C ASN A 48 25.31 -7.85 -1.60
N LEU A 49 26.51 -7.41 -1.98
CA LEU A 49 26.84 -5.97 -2.02
C LEU A 49 25.90 -5.20 -2.98
N CYS A 50 25.72 -5.71 -4.20
CA CYS A 50 24.82 -5.11 -5.19
C CYS A 50 23.38 -5.01 -4.67
N ARG A 51 22.88 -6.07 -4.03
CA ARG A 51 21.52 -6.09 -3.48
C ARG A 51 21.35 -5.07 -2.37
N ASN A 52 22.31 -4.98 -1.44
CA ASN A 52 22.26 -3.99 -0.36
C ASN A 52 22.25 -2.56 -0.92
N GLU A 53 23.02 -2.29 -1.97
CA GLU A 53 23.03 -0.97 -2.64
C GLU A 53 21.73 -0.69 -3.40
N LEU A 54 21.12 -1.71 -4.03
CA LEU A 54 19.80 -1.58 -4.64
C LEU A 54 18.74 -1.27 -3.57
N GLU A 55 18.70 -2.03 -2.49
CA GLU A 55 17.74 -1.82 -1.41
C GLU A 55 17.94 -0.46 -0.74
N GLY A 56 19.20 -0.07 -0.48
CA GLY A 56 19.56 1.22 0.11
C GLY A 56 19.19 2.42 -0.78
N ALA A 57 19.30 2.30 -2.10
CA ALA A 57 18.88 3.36 -3.01
C ALA A 57 17.38 3.68 -2.91
N PHE A 58 16.55 2.72 -2.47
CA PHE A 58 15.10 2.84 -2.36
C PHE A 58 14.61 3.02 -0.91
N GLU A 59 15.52 3.23 0.05
CA GLU A 59 15.19 3.37 1.47
C GLU A 59 14.23 4.54 1.74
N ASP A 60 14.35 5.65 1.00
CA ASP A 60 13.46 6.80 1.10
C ASP A 60 11.99 6.48 0.79
N LEU A 61 11.71 5.38 0.08
CA LEU A 61 10.37 5.00 -0.38
C LEU A 61 9.72 3.92 0.48
N LYS A 62 10.28 3.71 1.67
CA LYS A 62 9.94 2.63 2.59
C LYS A 62 8.54 2.74 3.21
N ASP A 63 8.26 3.87 3.84
CA ASP A 63 7.01 4.10 4.58
C ASP A 63 6.00 4.90 3.76
N MET A 64 6.16 4.87 2.45
CA MET A 64 5.35 5.66 1.55
C MET A 64 3.92 5.12 1.45
N LYS A 65 2.99 6.07 1.31
CA LYS A 65 1.59 5.82 1.05
C LYS A 65 1.22 6.51 -0.25
N ILE A 66 0.56 5.78 -1.14
CA ILE A 66 0.07 6.29 -2.41
C ILE A 66 -1.45 6.10 -2.48
N ASN A 67 -2.09 6.83 -3.39
CA ASN A 67 -3.46 6.49 -3.77
C ASN A 67 -3.50 5.04 -4.28
N TYR A 68 -4.45 4.25 -3.79
CA TYR A 68 -4.61 2.86 -4.21
C TYR A 68 -4.83 2.72 -5.71
N ASP A 69 -5.54 3.65 -6.36
CA ASP A 69 -5.81 3.59 -7.79
C ASP A 69 -4.55 3.78 -8.65
N GLU A 70 -3.53 4.45 -8.11
CA GLU A 70 -2.24 4.68 -8.78
C GLU A 70 -1.30 3.46 -8.64
N ARG A 71 -1.69 2.43 -7.87
CA ARG A 71 -0.87 1.24 -7.60
C ARG A 71 -0.46 0.51 -8.89
N SER A 72 -1.39 0.32 -9.81
CA SER A 72 -1.13 -0.40 -11.07
C SER A 72 -0.15 0.37 -11.95
N TYR A 73 -0.31 1.69 -12.06
CA TYR A 73 0.62 2.53 -12.78
C TYR A 73 2.03 2.47 -12.16
N LEU A 74 2.13 2.52 -10.83
CA LEU A 74 3.43 2.42 -10.16
C LEU A 74 4.08 1.03 -10.35
N HIS A 75 3.29 -0.04 -10.38
CA HIS A 75 3.79 -1.39 -10.71
C HIS A 75 4.47 -1.42 -12.09
N ASP A 76 3.86 -0.78 -13.09
CA ASP A 76 4.42 -0.71 -14.44
C ASP A 76 5.72 0.11 -14.48
N GLU A 77 5.81 1.18 -13.71
CA GLU A 77 7.04 1.99 -13.58
C GLU A 77 8.19 1.19 -12.95
N PHE A 78 7.92 0.37 -11.93
CA PHE A 78 8.93 -0.55 -11.35
C PHE A 78 9.33 -1.65 -12.33
N THR A 79 8.39 -2.14 -13.14
CA THR A 79 8.67 -3.11 -14.21
C THR A 79 9.63 -2.49 -15.23
N GLN A 80 9.33 -1.28 -15.71
CA GLN A 80 10.18 -0.55 -16.65
C GLN A 80 11.56 -0.20 -16.07
N MET A 81 11.61 0.18 -14.79
CA MET A 81 12.86 0.41 -14.07
C MET A 81 13.74 -0.86 -14.08
N THR A 82 13.15 -2.01 -13.77
CA THR A 82 13.87 -3.30 -13.77
C THR A 82 14.47 -3.59 -15.13
N VAL A 83 13.68 -3.45 -16.21
CA VAL A 83 14.16 -3.62 -17.59
C VAL A 83 15.30 -2.65 -17.90
N SER A 84 15.14 -1.37 -17.57
CA SER A 84 16.16 -0.34 -17.81
C SER A 84 17.49 -0.64 -17.10
N LEU A 85 17.42 -1.12 -15.86
CA LEU A 85 18.61 -1.53 -15.11
C LEU A 85 19.31 -2.73 -15.75
N GLN A 86 18.55 -3.71 -16.26
CA GLN A 86 19.11 -4.85 -16.97
C GLN A 86 19.82 -4.41 -18.28
N GLU A 87 19.24 -3.48 -19.04
CA GLU A 87 19.89 -2.92 -20.23
C GLU A 87 21.16 -2.15 -19.90
N LYS A 88 21.15 -1.34 -18.84
CA LYS A 88 22.32 -0.62 -18.34
C LYS A 88 23.45 -1.59 -17.95
N ALA A 89 23.11 -2.67 -17.26
CA ALA A 89 24.04 -3.73 -16.89
C ALA A 89 24.65 -4.41 -18.12
N ALA A 90 23.83 -4.75 -19.12
CA ALA A 90 24.29 -5.38 -20.36
C ALA A 90 25.28 -4.51 -21.15
N ARG A 91 25.08 -3.18 -21.13
CA ARG A 91 25.98 -2.23 -21.81
C ARG A 91 27.27 -1.94 -21.03
N ARG A 92 27.34 -2.28 -19.74
CA ARG A 92 28.49 -2.04 -18.84
C ARG A 92 29.01 -0.59 -18.86
N ARG A 93 28.11 0.37 -19.03
CA ARG A 93 28.49 1.80 -19.18
C ARG A 93 28.72 2.51 -17.86
N GLU A 94 28.11 2.04 -16.78
CA GLU A 94 28.13 2.70 -15.47
C GLU A 94 28.16 1.67 -14.34
N PRO A 95 28.72 2.02 -13.18
CA PRO A 95 28.70 1.16 -12.02
C PRO A 95 27.26 1.04 -11.45
N PHE A 96 26.94 -0.13 -10.90
CA PHE A 96 25.57 -0.45 -10.45
C PHE A 96 25.01 0.54 -9.42
N TRP A 97 25.83 1.03 -8.48
CA TRP A 97 25.39 1.98 -7.45
C TRP A 97 24.91 3.31 -8.05
N LEU A 98 25.51 3.76 -9.16
CA LEU A 98 25.09 4.97 -9.86
C LEU A 98 23.79 4.73 -10.61
N ALA A 99 23.68 3.57 -11.29
CA ALA A 99 22.46 3.15 -11.97
C ALA A 99 21.26 3.10 -11.02
N PHE A 100 21.45 2.57 -9.81
CA PHE A 100 20.41 2.46 -8.79
C PHE A 100 20.00 3.81 -8.22
N LYS A 101 20.96 4.71 -7.94
CA LYS A 101 20.66 6.09 -7.51
C LYS A 101 19.81 6.84 -8.53
N ASP A 102 20.16 6.74 -9.81
CA ASP A 102 19.41 7.39 -10.89
C ASP A 102 18.00 6.80 -11.04
N ALA A 103 17.88 5.48 -10.95
CA ALA A 103 16.60 4.78 -11.01
C ALA A 103 15.68 5.16 -9.84
N ALA A 104 16.21 5.18 -8.62
CA ALA A 104 15.47 5.60 -7.44
C ALA A 104 15.04 7.08 -7.52
N ALA A 105 15.93 7.96 -7.97
CA ALA A 105 15.59 9.37 -8.18
C ALA A 105 14.51 9.56 -9.25
N LYS A 106 14.52 8.78 -10.33
CA LYS A 106 13.46 8.81 -11.35
C LYS A 106 12.12 8.37 -10.76
N LEU A 107 12.07 7.23 -10.08
CA LEU A 107 10.84 6.72 -9.47
C LEU A 107 10.30 7.66 -8.39
N LYS A 108 11.17 8.26 -7.57
CA LYS A 108 10.78 9.27 -6.58
C LYS A 108 10.05 10.45 -7.24
N ARG A 109 10.55 10.96 -8.36
CA ARG A 109 9.87 12.00 -9.14
C ARG A 109 8.54 11.51 -9.71
N THR A 110 8.47 10.30 -10.27
CA THR A 110 7.21 9.73 -10.76
C THR A 110 6.16 9.70 -9.66
N ILE A 111 6.55 9.26 -8.48
CA ILE A 111 5.72 9.16 -7.29
C ILE A 111 5.21 10.53 -6.81
N GLU A 112 6.06 11.56 -6.82
CA GLU A 112 5.68 12.93 -6.45
C GLU A 112 4.57 13.50 -7.35
N HIS A 113 4.43 12.97 -8.58
CA HIS A 113 3.42 13.40 -9.56
C HIS A 113 2.16 12.52 -9.57
N LEU A 114 2.09 11.45 -8.75
CA LEU A 114 0.90 10.63 -8.65
C LEU A 114 -0.27 11.43 -8.10
N LYS A 115 -1.49 11.10 -8.55
CA LYS A 115 -2.70 11.68 -7.97
C LYS A 115 -2.77 11.29 -6.50
N LYS A 116 -2.94 12.28 -5.63
CA LYS A 116 -3.16 12.05 -4.20
C LYS A 116 -4.58 11.54 -3.98
N ALA A 117 -4.73 10.57 -3.10
CA ALA A 117 -6.06 10.18 -2.64
C ALA A 117 -6.69 11.36 -1.88
N PRO A 118 -8.00 11.57 -2.01
CA PRO A 118 -8.73 12.49 -1.14
C PRO A 118 -8.57 12.08 0.33
N ALA A 119 -8.70 13.04 1.23
CA ALA A 119 -8.73 12.76 2.66
C ALA A 119 -10.04 12.05 3.03
N CYS A 120 -9.98 11.18 4.04
CA CYS A 120 -11.17 10.59 4.64
C CYS A 120 -12.07 11.69 5.21
N ILE A 121 -13.37 11.61 4.93
CA ILE A 121 -14.36 12.57 5.38
C ILE A 121 -15.13 11.95 6.56
N PRO A 122 -14.89 12.38 7.81
CA PRO A 122 -15.64 11.89 8.97
C PRO A 122 -17.13 12.29 8.91
N PRO A 123 -18.03 11.63 9.66
CA PRO A 123 -17.75 10.72 10.77
C PRO A 123 -17.81 9.22 10.44
N CYS A 124 -18.19 8.83 9.23
CA CYS A 124 -18.63 7.47 8.93
C CYS A 124 -18.44 7.09 7.46
N GLY A 125 -18.82 5.85 7.14
CA GLY A 125 -19.01 5.34 5.80
C GLY A 125 -17.76 4.79 5.14
N LEU A 126 -17.98 3.87 4.20
CA LEU A 126 -16.92 3.29 3.37
C LEU A 126 -16.57 4.27 2.24
N GLN A 127 -15.31 4.70 2.21
CA GLN A 127 -14.81 5.68 1.24
C GLN A 127 -13.69 5.05 0.41
N GLU A 128 -14.09 4.33 -0.64
CA GLU A 128 -13.17 3.60 -1.51
C GLU A 128 -12.18 4.52 -2.24
N VAL A 129 -12.64 5.68 -2.69
CA VAL A 129 -11.82 6.67 -3.38
C VAL A 129 -10.69 7.24 -2.50
N ALA A 130 -10.82 7.17 -1.17
CA ALA A 130 -9.80 7.62 -0.21
C ALA A 130 -8.83 6.50 0.21
N ARG A 131 -8.94 5.30 -0.37
CA ARG A 131 -8.11 4.15 -0.04
C ARG A 131 -6.64 4.42 -0.36
N LEU A 132 -5.78 4.09 0.60
CA LEU A 132 -4.33 4.21 0.46
C LEU A 132 -3.69 2.85 0.29
N PHE A 133 -2.66 2.77 -0.55
CA PHE A 133 -1.74 1.64 -0.59
C PHE A 133 -0.48 1.95 0.23
N HIS A 134 -0.17 1.08 1.18
CA HIS A 134 0.96 1.21 2.09
C HIS A 134 2.12 0.35 1.59
N CYS A 135 3.22 0.98 1.20
CA CYS A 135 4.41 0.26 0.76
C CYS A 135 5.05 -0.54 1.89
N SER A 136 5.03 -0.03 3.12
CA SER A 136 5.65 -0.64 4.31
C SER A 136 5.32 -2.13 4.53
N GLY A 137 4.16 -2.59 4.04
CA GLY A 137 3.75 -4.01 4.09
C GLY A 137 2.95 -4.47 2.88
N CYS A 138 2.98 -3.73 1.77
CA CYS A 138 2.29 -4.07 0.52
C CYS A 138 0.78 -4.36 0.67
N PHE A 139 0.07 -3.57 1.47
CA PHE A 139 -1.38 -3.74 1.70
C PHE A 139 -2.14 -2.43 1.46
N SER A 140 -3.45 -2.56 1.20
CA SER A 140 -4.35 -1.42 1.14
C SER A 140 -5.02 -1.16 2.48
N LYS A 141 -5.26 0.11 2.80
CA LYS A 141 -5.99 0.53 3.98
C LYS A 141 -7.08 1.52 3.58
N LEU A 142 -8.30 1.24 4.04
CA LEU A 142 -9.46 2.12 3.95
C LEU A 142 -9.49 3.13 5.08
N CYS A 143 -10.42 4.08 5.01
CA CYS A 143 -10.70 5.00 6.10
C CYS A 143 -11.09 4.23 7.38
N ASP A 144 -10.50 4.62 8.50
CA ASP A 144 -10.77 4.05 9.83
C ASP A 144 -11.96 4.78 10.45
N LEU A 145 -13.13 4.59 9.84
CA LEU A 145 -14.40 5.20 10.23
C LEU A 145 -15.47 4.10 10.39
N PRO A 146 -16.44 4.27 11.31
CA PRO A 146 -17.57 3.35 11.41
C PRO A 146 -18.35 3.30 10.10
N LEU A 147 -18.84 2.11 9.72
CA LEU A 147 -19.64 1.96 8.50
C LEU A 147 -20.99 2.66 8.63
N ASP A 148 -21.62 2.52 9.79
CA ASP A 148 -22.92 3.15 10.07
C ASP A 148 -22.75 4.64 10.35
N CYS A 149 -23.47 5.44 9.57
CA CYS A 149 -23.56 6.88 9.78
C CYS A 149 -24.56 7.25 10.88
N PRO A 150 -24.40 8.43 11.51
CA PRO A 150 -25.37 8.91 12.50
C PRO A 150 -26.80 8.89 11.96
N VAL A 151 -27.71 8.35 12.76
CA VAL A 151 -29.14 8.28 12.41
C VAL A 151 -29.78 9.67 12.49
N GLN A 152 -30.75 9.90 11.60
CA GLN A 152 -31.54 11.12 11.59
C GLN A 152 -33.01 10.78 11.89
N ASP A 153 -33.54 11.35 12.97
CA ASP A 153 -34.97 11.29 13.26
C ASP A 153 -35.73 12.25 12.34
N MET A 154 -36.79 11.75 11.72
CA MET A 154 -37.66 12.56 10.85
C MET A 154 -39.07 12.62 11.43
N LEU A 155 -39.55 13.85 11.65
CA LEU A 155 -40.92 14.13 12.05
C LEU A 155 -41.71 14.55 10.81
N VAL A 156 -42.76 13.80 10.51
CA VAL A 156 -43.62 14.04 9.35
C VAL A 156 -45.06 14.07 9.84
N ASN A 157 -45.85 15.07 9.43
CA ASN A 157 -47.24 15.13 9.83
C ASN A 157 -48.04 14.03 9.14
N ARG A 158 -49.11 13.59 9.80
CA ARG A 158 -50.04 12.64 9.21
C ARG A 158 -50.68 13.25 7.96
N GLY A 159 -50.53 12.56 6.83
CA GLY A 159 -51.05 12.99 5.52
C GLY A 159 -49.98 13.61 4.61
N ASP A 160 -48.83 13.98 5.16
CA ASP A 160 -47.68 14.46 4.39
C ASP A 160 -46.82 13.29 3.88
N GLN A 161 -46.04 13.54 2.83
CA GLN A 161 -45.08 12.58 2.28
C GLN A 161 -43.80 12.55 3.13
N ALA A 162 -43.35 11.36 3.52
CA ALA A 162 -42.02 11.16 4.09
C ALA A 162 -41.01 10.91 2.98
N LEU A 163 -39.94 11.72 2.92
CA LEU A 163 -38.84 11.56 1.98
C LEU A 163 -37.57 11.19 2.73
N PHE A 164 -37.00 10.03 2.41
CA PHE A 164 -35.70 9.59 2.93
C PHE A 164 -34.62 9.84 1.88
N SER A 165 -33.46 10.31 2.31
CA SER A 165 -32.33 10.56 1.40
C SER A 165 -31.03 10.16 2.09
N CYS A 166 -30.23 9.34 1.41
CA CYS A 166 -28.88 9.02 1.83
C CYS A 166 -27.94 10.13 1.36
N ILE A 167 -27.70 11.13 2.21
CA ILE A 167 -26.85 12.27 1.89
C ILE A 167 -25.60 12.22 2.77
N VAL A 168 -24.44 12.10 2.14
CA VAL A 168 -23.13 12.15 2.78
C VAL A 168 -22.21 13.08 1.99
N ALA A 169 -21.11 13.53 2.61
CA ALA A 169 -20.18 14.48 2.00
C ALA A 169 -19.11 13.83 1.11
N PHE A 170 -19.22 12.53 0.85
CA PHE A 170 -18.33 11.77 -0.03
C PHE A 170 -19.12 11.09 -1.15
N GLU A 171 -18.43 10.67 -2.19
CA GLU A 171 -19.04 10.05 -3.36
C GLU A 171 -19.66 8.69 -3.01
N LEU A 172 -20.93 8.50 -3.35
CA LEU A 172 -21.65 7.24 -3.25
C LEU A 172 -22.03 6.76 -4.66
N PRO A 173 -21.99 5.45 -4.92
CA PRO A 173 -22.56 4.89 -6.14
C PRO A 173 -24.08 4.99 -6.11
N GLU A 174 -24.65 6.04 -6.72
CA GLU A 174 -26.10 6.32 -6.67
C GLU A 174 -26.96 5.14 -7.15
N SER A 175 -26.47 4.36 -8.12
CA SER A 175 -27.15 3.16 -8.63
C SER A 175 -27.26 2.02 -7.62
N GLU A 176 -26.51 2.07 -6.52
CA GLU A 176 -26.45 1.02 -5.49
C GLU A 176 -27.11 1.45 -4.17
N ILE A 177 -27.66 2.66 -4.10
CA ILE A 177 -28.39 3.13 -2.91
C ILE A 177 -29.70 2.35 -2.79
N THR A 178 -29.87 1.67 -1.66
CA THR A 178 -31.08 0.91 -1.35
C THR A 178 -31.73 1.41 -0.07
N TYR A 179 -33.06 1.44 -0.06
CA TYR A 179 -33.86 1.80 1.10
C TYR A 179 -34.58 0.57 1.61
N SER A 180 -34.43 0.27 2.90
CA SER A 180 -35.04 -0.90 3.53
C SER A 180 -35.77 -0.50 4.82
N TRP A 181 -36.78 -1.28 5.18
CA TRP A 181 -37.56 -1.09 6.40
C TRP A 181 -37.11 -2.10 7.44
N LYS A 182 -36.61 -1.63 8.58
CA LYS A 182 -36.30 -2.47 9.73
C LYS A 182 -37.49 -2.47 10.70
N PHE A 183 -38.13 -3.62 10.83
CA PHE A 183 -39.23 -3.82 11.78
C PHE A 183 -38.72 -4.34 13.12
N VAL A 184 -39.41 -4.01 14.21
CA VAL A 184 -39.11 -4.55 15.54
C VAL A 184 -39.29 -6.07 15.52
N GLY A 185 -38.25 -6.82 15.92
CA GLY A 185 -38.27 -8.29 16.00
C GLY A 185 -37.70 -9.05 14.78
N GLY A 186 -37.13 -8.36 13.79
CA GLY A 186 -36.39 -9.01 12.70
C GLY A 186 -35.01 -9.52 13.13
N PRO A 187 -34.41 -10.49 12.39
CA PRO A 187 -33.02 -10.89 12.63
C PRO A 187 -32.06 -9.71 12.38
N ASN A 188 -31.01 -9.62 13.21
CA ASN A 188 -29.95 -8.61 13.10
C ASN A 188 -29.02 -8.90 11.92
#